data_AF-A8WLJ7-F1
#
_entry.id   AF-A8WLJ7-F1
#
_cell.length_a   1.000
_cell.length_b   1.000
_cell.length_c   1.000
_cell.angle_alpha   90.00
_cell.angle_beta   90.00
_cell.angle_gamma   90.00
#
_symmetry.space_group_name_H-M   'P 1'
#
loop_
_entity.id
_entity.type
_entity.pdbx_description
1 polymer ?
#
loop_
_entity_poly.entity_id
_entity_poly.type
_entity_poly.pdbx_seq_one_letter_code
_entity_poly.pdbx_strand_id
1 'polypeptide(L)'
;TTAGLATTTPEPFDEDAEIAKISASCFHYRDFGQLADGKDMGRRNFAIMLGPILLKECLQVIGLTELRRTLNFAPLRPWQPANYMNFFNVSEPTIEAYYDIVEPRSFYISSDKEKKHENNLIAAVPYLDSRFPSIRKMFRRKFDEIFESCGKNIDPKTIDEMNHGHLKTQKFPEYQAFQAVEKIRKAVFPSIMI
;
A
#
# COMPACT_ATOMS: atom_id res chain seq x y z
N THR A 1 -26.03 -39.47 -17.33
CA THR A 1 -26.31 -38.49 -16.28
C THR A 1 -25.26 -37.39 -16.37
N THR A 2 -25.65 -36.23 -16.89
CA THR A 2 -24.72 -35.11 -17.14
C THR A 2 -24.85 -34.13 -15.98
N ALA A 3 -23.80 -33.99 -15.17
CA ALA A 3 -23.75 -33.05 -14.07
C ALA A 3 -23.58 -31.62 -14.64
N GLY A 4 -24.56 -30.76 -14.34
CA GLY A 4 -24.51 -29.35 -14.71
C GLY A 4 -23.44 -28.61 -13.90
N LEU A 5 -22.54 -27.93 -14.61
CA LEU A 5 -21.59 -26.98 -14.03
C LEU A 5 -22.40 -25.76 -13.53
N ALA A 6 -22.50 -25.59 -12.22
CA ALA A 6 -23.03 -24.37 -11.64
C ALA A 6 -21.99 -23.27 -11.82
N THR A 7 -22.20 -22.38 -12.79
CA THR A 7 -21.45 -21.13 -12.90
C THR A 7 -21.87 -20.23 -11.74
N THR A 8 -21.14 -20.28 -10.64
CA THR A 8 -21.31 -19.34 -9.54
C THR A 8 -20.77 -18.00 -10.01
N THR A 9 -21.66 -17.11 -10.45
CA THR A 9 -21.32 -15.71 -10.70
C THR A 9 -20.74 -15.15 -9.40
N PRO A 10 -19.47 -14.69 -9.37
CA PRO A 10 -18.89 -14.15 -8.17
C PRO A 10 -19.68 -12.92 -7.74
N GLU A 11 -20.01 -12.88 -6.45
CA GLU A 11 -20.74 -11.76 -5.85
C GLU A 11 -19.99 -10.44 -6.14
N PRO A 12 -20.67 -9.36 -6.54
CA PRO A 12 -20.03 -8.08 -6.82
C PRO A 12 -19.28 -7.60 -5.57
N PHE A 13 -18.04 -7.15 -5.76
CA PHE A 13 -17.25 -6.65 -4.64
C PHE A 13 -17.83 -5.33 -4.14
N ASP A 14 -18.33 -5.36 -2.92
CA ASP A 14 -18.82 -4.22 -2.16
C ASP A 14 -17.65 -3.58 -1.41
N GLU A 15 -17.18 -2.45 -1.94
CA GLU A 15 -16.05 -1.70 -1.37
C GLU A 15 -16.38 -1.12 0.01
N ASP A 16 -17.59 -0.62 0.21
CA ASP A 16 -18.03 0.01 1.46
C ASP A 16 -18.16 -1.03 2.58
N ALA A 17 -18.70 -2.21 2.28
CA ALA A 17 -18.78 -3.31 3.24
C ALA A 17 -17.39 -3.80 3.67
N GLU A 18 -16.43 -3.86 2.74
CA GLU A 18 -15.05 -4.25 3.05
C GLU A 18 -14.33 -3.17 3.88
N ILE A 19 -14.53 -1.89 3.57
CA ILE A 19 -14.04 -0.77 4.38
C ILE A 19 -14.63 -0.82 5.80
N ALA A 20 -15.92 -1.13 5.94
CA ALA A 20 -16.56 -1.28 7.24
C ALA A 20 -15.97 -2.44 8.05
N LYS A 21 -15.70 -3.59 7.42
CA LYS A 21 -15.03 -4.74 8.07
C LYS A 21 -13.62 -4.39 8.53
N ILE A 22 -12.83 -3.73 7.69
CA ILE A 22 -11.47 -3.29 8.03
C ILE A 22 -11.52 -2.29 9.19
N SER A 23 -12.43 -1.31 9.14
CA SER A 23 -12.59 -0.29 10.17
C SER A 23 -13.07 -0.84 11.51
N ALA A 24 -13.87 -1.89 11.50
CA ALA A 24 -14.30 -2.62 12.69
C ALA A 24 -13.19 -3.52 13.27
N SER A 25 -12.18 -3.87 12.48
CA SER A 25 -11.06 -4.69 12.94
C SER A 25 -10.09 -3.86 13.78
N CYS A 26 -9.86 -4.28 15.02
CA CYS A 26 -8.85 -3.69 15.89
C CYS A 26 -7.47 -4.33 15.67
N PHE A 27 -6.42 -3.50 15.58
CA PHE A 27 -5.05 -3.94 15.77
C PHE A 27 -4.74 -4.04 17.26
N HIS A 28 -4.31 -5.22 17.68
CA HIS A 28 -3.79 -5.49 19.01
C HIS A 28 -2.27 -5.33 19.03
N TYR A 29 -1.65 -5.14 20.21
CA TYR A 29 -0.19 -4.95 20.28
C TYR A 29 0.62 -6.08 19.62
N ARG A 30 0.07 -7.30 19.62
CA ARG A 30 0.68 -8.47 18.97
C ARG A 30 0.75 -8.31 17.46
N ASP A 31 -0.26 -7.67 16.87
CA ASP A 31 -0.32 -7.42 15.44
C ASP A 31 0.76 -6.44 15.00
N PHE A 32 1.02 -5.42 15.83
CA PHE A 32 2.13 -4.52 15.61
C PHE A 32 3.50 -5.20 15.80
N GLY A 33 3.58 -6.20 16.68
CA GLY A 33 4.75 -7.07 16.79
C GLY A 33 4.98 -7.92 15.53
N GLN A 34 3.92 -8.39 14.88
CA GLN A 34 4.01 -9.10 13.60
C GLN A 34 4.43 -8.18 12.46
N LEU A 35 3.95 -6.93 12.44
CA LEU A 35 4.39 -5.91 11.48
C LEU A 35 5.87 -5.56 11.66
N ALA A 36 6.40 -5.54 12.88
CA ALA A 36 7.79 -5.19 13.19
C ALA A 36 8.76 -6.41 13.23
N ASP A 37 8.52 -7.42 12.39
CA ASP A 37 9.37 -8.64 12.26
C ASP A 37 9.63 -9.40 13.58
N GLY A 38 8.71 -9.41 14.55
CA GLY A 38 8.69 -10.35 15.70
C GLY A 38 9.85 -10.26 16.74
N LYS A 39 11.05 -9.88 16.32
CA LYS A 39 12.27 -9.71 17.11
C LYS A 39 12.19 -8.47 17.99
N ASP A 40 11.34 -7.52 17.60
CA ASP A 40 11.00 -6.33 18.38
C ASP A 40 9.82 -6.57 19.34
N MET A 41 9.24 -7.80 19.42
CA MET A 41 8.13 -8.13 20.33
C MET A 41 8.46 -7.85 21.81
N GLY A 42 9.74 -7.89 22.20
CA GLY A 42 10.19 -7.55 23.55
C GLY A 42 10.04 -6.07 23.91
N ARG A 43 9.76 -5.20 22.94
CA ARG A 43 9.64 -3.76 23.12
C ARG A 43 8.25 -3.28 22.72
N ARG A 44 7.25 -3.59 23.56
CA ARG A 44 5.86 -3.12 23.41
C ARG A 44 5.77 -1.64 22.96
N ASN A 45 6.61 -0.77 23.50
CA ASN A 45 6.66 0.66 23.13
C ASN A 45 7.14 0.91 21.70
N PHE A 46 8.10 0.12 21.21
CA PHE A 46 8.58 0.21 19.82
C PHE A 46 7.53 -0.32 18.84
N ALA A 47 6.88 -1.45 19.14
CA ALA A 47 5.81 -1.98 18.29
C ALA A 47 4.65 -0.97 18.15
N ILE A 48 4.28 -0.29 19.24
CA ILE A 48 3.20 0.70 19.25
C ILE A 48 3.58 1.97 18.49
N MET A 49 4.86 2.36 18.49
CA MET A 49 5.37 3.51 17.74
C MET A 49 5.52 3.21 16.25
N LEU A 50 6.15 2.08 15.91
CA LEU A 50 6.48 1.72 14.53
C LEU A 50 5.30 1.12 13.77
N GLY A 51 4.39 0.44 14.47
CA GLY A 51 3.25 -0.23 13.88
C GLY A 51 2.41 0.65 12.95
N PRO A 52 1.98 1.85 13.37
CA PRO A 52 1.26 2.80 12.52
C PRO A 52 2.06 3.24 11.28
N ILE A 53 3.36 3.46 11.42
CA ILE A 53 4.25 3.83 10.31
C ILE A 53 4.30 2.66 9.32
N LEU A 54 4.64 1.47 9.80
CA LEU A 54 4.72 0.26 8.97
C LEU A 54 3.40 -0.06 8.29
N LEU A 55 2.25 0.16 8.95
CA LEU A 55 0.94 0.00 8.34
C LEU A 55 0.76 0.95 7.14
N LYS A 56 1.07 2.24 7.30
CA LYS A 56 1.00 3.23 6.22
C LYS A 56 1.91 2.83 5.06
N GLU A 57 3.15 2.46 5.36
CA GLU A 57 4.13 2.06 4.35
C GLU A 57 3.72 0.74 3.65
N CYS A 58 3.08 -0.20 4.35
CA CYS A 58 2.52 -1.41 3.72
C CYS A 58 1.44 -1.06 2.69
N LEU A 59 0.51 -0.16 3.03
CA LEU A 59 -0.52 0.29 2.11
C LEU A 59 0.09 0.93 0.85
N GLN A 60 1.16 1.71 1.03
CA GLN A 60 1.88 2.29 -0.08
C GLN A 60 2.54 1.24 -0.96
N VAL A 61 3.24 0.26 -0.38
CA VAL A 61 3.87 -0.83 -1.15
C VAL A 61 2.83 -1.63 -1.93
N ILE A 62 1.69 -1.97 -1.30
CA ILE A 62 0.59 -2.68 -1.97
C ILE A 62 0.05 -1.84 -3.13
N GLY A 63 -0.22 -0.55 -2.89
CA GLY A 63 -0.74 0.35 -3.91
C GLY A 63 0.21 0.55 -5.08
N LEU A 64 1.51 0.77 -4.84
CA LEU A 64 2.51 0.90 -5.90
C LEU A 64 2.68 -0.41 -6.67
N THR A 65 2.62 -1.55 -5.99
CA THR A 65 2.67 -2.87 -6.64
C THR A 65 1.52 -3.05 -7.61
N GLU A 66 0.28 -2.71 -7.22
CA GLU A 66 -0.88 -2.83 -8.10
C GLU A 66 -0.88 -1.78 -9.22
N LEU A 67 -0.34 -0.57 -8.98
CA LEU A 67 -0.17 0.46 -10.01
C LEU A 67 0.80 -0.05 -11.10
N ARG A 68 2.00 -0.50 -10.73
CA ARG A 68 2.99 -1.06 -11.67
C ARG A 68 2.45 -2.26 -12.42
N ARG A 69 1.71 -3.15 -11.74
CA ARG A 69 1.01 -4.29 -12.37
C ARG A 69 0.04 -3.81 -13.46
N THR A 70 -0.75 -2.78 -13.17
CA THR A 70 -1.76 -2.25 -14.09
C THR A 70 -1.11 -1.64 -15.34
N LEU A 71 0.03 -0.96 -15.16
CA LEU A 71 0.84 -0.41 -16.26
C LEU A 71 1.74 -1.44 -16.95
N ASN A 72 1.70 -2.72 -16.53
CA ASN A 72 2.58 -3.78 -17.02
C ASN A 72 4.08 -3.42 -16.92
N PHE A 73 4.46 -2.69 -15.87
CA PHE A 73 5.85 -2.37 -15.54
C PHE A 73 6.49 -3.44 -14.69
N ALA A 74 7.81 -3.44 -14.64
CA ALA A 74 8.57 -4.30 -13.75
C ALA A 74 8.13 -4.10 -12.29
N PRO A 75 8.20 -5.16 -11.45
CA PRO A 75 7.87 -5.07 -10.04
C PRO A 75 8.64 -3.95 -9.32
N LEU A 76 8.08 -3.51 -8.19
CA LEU A 76 8.70 -2.47 -7.38
C LEU A 76 10.14 -2.87 -7.03
N ARG A 77 11.10 -2.09 -7.53
CA ARG A 77 12.51 -2.33 -7.27
C ARG A 77 12.84 -2.16 -5.78
N PRO A 78 13.85 -2.88 -5.25
CA PRO A 78 14.39 -2.65 -3.92
C PRO A 78 14.64 -1.16 -3.68
N TRP A 79 14.57 -0.74 -2.43
CA TRP A 79 14.58 0.68 -2.08
C TRP A 79 15.92 1.29 -2.48
N GLN A 80 15.88 2.07 -3.54
CA GLN A 80 17.01 2.78 -4.09
C GLN A 80 16.68 4.27 -3.97
N PRO A 81 17.67 5.12 -3.68
CA PRO A 81 17.51 6.55 -3.80
C PRO A 81 16.94 6.90 -5.17
N ALA A 82 16.05 7.90 -5.21
CA ALA A 82 15.58 8.43 -6.47
C ALA A 82 16.79 8.92 -7.29
N ASN A 83 17.09 8.22 -8.38
CA ASN A 83 18.25 8.53 -9.22
C ASN A 83 17.87 9.53 -10.31
N TYR A 84 17.61 10.77 -9.88
CA TYR A 84 17.25 11.87 -10.76
C TYR A 84 18.33 12.15 -11.82
N MET A 85 19.60 11.89 -11.50
CA MET A 85 20.74 12.18 -12.39
C MET A 85 20.77 11.30 -13.63
N ASN A 86 20.31 10.05 -13.55
CA ASN A 86 20.36 9.14 -14.70
C ASN A 86 19.33 9.48 -15.78
N PHE A 87 18.20 10.11 -15.45
CA PHE A 87 17.17 10.47 -16.42
C PHE A 87 17.57 11.57 -17.38
N PHE A 88 18.17 12.65 -16.85
CA PHE A 88 18.58 13.79 -17.66
C PHE A 88 19.72 13.46 -18.64
N ASN A 89 20.35 12.29 -18.49
CA ASN A 89 21.43 11.81 -19.35
C ASN A 89 20.97 10.82 -20.43
N VAL A 90 19.68 10.43 -20.46
CA VAL A 90 19.13 9.55 -21.51
C VAL A 90 18.51 10.40 -22.61
N SER A 91 18.96 10.22 -23.86
CA SER A 91 18.46 11.00 -25.00
C SER A 91 16.97 10.77 -25.28
N GLU A 92 16.46 9.57 -25.00
CA GLU A 92 15.04 9.19 -25.10
C GLU A 92 14.71 8.17 -24.00
N PRO A 93 14.23 8.60 -22.83
CA PRO A 93 13.86 7.69 -21.76
C PRO A 93 12.59 6.91 -22.12
N THR A 94 12.53 5.62 -21.75
CA THR A 94 11.30 4.83 -21.89
C THR A 94 10.21 5.38 -20.96
N ILE A 95 8.95 5.03 -21.26
CA ILE A 95 7.82 5.46 -20.42
C ILE A 95 7.90 4.90 -18.99
N GLU A 96 8.45 3.69 -18.83
CA GLU A 96 8.74 3.11 -17.52
C GLU A 96 9.89 3.84 -16.80
N ALA A 97 10.93 4.27 -17.54
CA ALA A 97 12.01 5.08 -16.96
C ALA A 97 11.49 6.45 -16.48
N TYR A 98 10.54 7.05 -17.20
CA TYR A 98 9.82 8.23 -16.73
C TYR A 98 9.03 7.91 -15.44
N TYR A 99 8.25 6.84 -15.42
CA TYR A 99 7.50 6.40 -14.24
C TYR A 99 8.39 6.22 -13.01
N ASP A 100 9.55 5.58 -13.17
CA ASP A 100 10.50 5.32 -12.09
C ASP A 100 10.96 6.58 -11.33
N ILE A 101 10.86 7.75 -11.94
CA ILE A 101 11.28 9.03 -11.36
C ILE A 101 10.12 9.73 -10.67
N VAL A 102 8.94 9.66 -11.29
CA VAL A 102 7.73 10.31 -10.79
C VAL A 102 6.93 9.41 -9.84
N GLU A 103 7.35 8.16 -9.67
CA GLU A 103 6.69 7.20 -8.79
C GLU A 103 6.60 7.78 -7.36
N PRO A 104 5.39 7.84 -6.77
CA PRO A 104 5.15 8.50 -5.49
C PRO A 104 5.57 7.61 -4.32
N ARG A 105 6.88 7.36 -4.17
CA ARG A 105 7.47 6.67 -3.01
C ARG A 105 7.50 7.61 -1.79
N SER A 106 7.26 7.09 -0.59
CA SER A 106 7.42 7.86 0.64
C SER A 106 8.90 8.12 0.92
N PHE A 107 9.15 9.05 1.83
CA PHE A 107 10.48 9.25 2.41
C PHE A 107 11.06 7.96 3.00
N TYR A 108 10.24 7.13 3.66
CA TYR A 108 10.67 5.87 4.28
C TYR A 108 11.07 4.81 3.25
N ILE A 109 10.44 4.82 2.06
CA ILE A 109 10.73 3.89 0.96
C ILE A 109 11.84 4.40 0.02
N SER A 110 12.16 5.70 0.05
CA SER A 110 13.12 6.34 -0.87
C SER A 110 14.47 6.70 -0.23
N SER A 111 14.64 6.50 1.08
CA SER A 111 15.85 6.89 1.82
C SER A 111 16.81 5.72 2.07
N ASP A 112 18.04 5.82 1.56
CA ASP A 112 19.13 4.85 1.81
C ASP A 112 19.49 4.72 3.30
N LYS A 113 19.19 5.75 4.10
CA LYS A 113 19.48 5.79 5.55
C LYS A 113 18.51 4.91 6.35
N GLU A 114 17.42 4.46 5.74
CA GLU A 114 16.28 3.82 6.38
C GLU A 114 16.09 2.35 5.97
N LYS A 115 17.10 1.69 5.38
CA LYS A 115 17.09 0.25 5.00
C LYS A 115 16.59 -0.71 6.09
N LYS A 116 16.65 -0.32 7.37
CA LYS A 116 16.05 -1.09 8.47
C LYS A 116 14.54 -1.25 8.33
N HIS A 117 13.84 -0.25 7.79
CA HIS A 117 12.41 -0.30 7.52
C HIS A 117 12.07 -1.17 6.30
N GLU A 118 13.00 -1.31 5.35
CA GLU A 118 12.84 -2.18 4.17
C GLU A 118 12.64 -3.63 4.59
N ASN A 119 13.51 -4.12 5.48
CA ASN A 119 13.41 -5.47 6.01
C ASN A 119 12.10 -5.70 6.78
N ASN A 120 11.62 -4.71 7.52
CA ASN A 120 10.35 -4.81 8.21
C ASN A 120 9.18 -4.93 7.22
N LEU A 121 9.21 -4.19 6.10
CA LEU A 121 8.15 -4.28 5.10
C LEU A 121 8.13 -5.60 4.33
N ILE A 122 9.26 -6.30 4.18
CA ILE A 122 9.30 -7.65 3.60
C ILE A 122 8.37 -8.60 4.38
N ALA A 123 8.34 -8.50 5.71
CA ALA A 123 7.45 -9.32 6.55
C ALA A 123 6.05 -8.70 6.73
N ALA A 124 5.98 -7.37 6.88
CA ALA A 124 4.74 -6.66 7.21
C ALA A 124 3.71 -6.68 6.07
N VAL A 125 4.15 -6.57 4.82
CA VAL A 125 3.24 -6.54 3.65
C VAL A 125 2.48 -7.85 3.49
N PRO A 126 3.12 -9.04 3.45
CA PRO A 126 2.42 -10.31 3.42
C PRO A 126 1.46 -10.50 4.59
N TYR A 127 1.85 -10.07 5.80
CA TYR A 127 0.98 -10.13 6.96
C TYR A 127 -0.29 -9.29 6.75
N LEU A 128 -0.15 -8.03 6.33
CA LEU A 128 -1.29 -7.15 6.09
C LEU A 128 -2.21 -7.67 4.97
N ASP A 129 -1.62 -8.10 3.86
CA ASP A 129 -2.36 -8.68 2.73
C ASP A 129 -3.13 -9.95 3.12
N SER A 130 -2.54 -10.79 3.98
CA SER A 130 -3.23 -11.99 4.48
C SER A 130 -4.41 -11.66 5.37
N ARG A 131 -4.29 -10.58 6.15
CA ARG A 131 -5.33 -10.16 7.10
C ARG A 131 -6.46 -9.40 6.43
N PHE A 132 -6.15 -8.56 5.45
CA PHE A 132 -7.11 -7.73 4.72
C PHE A 132 -6.87 -7.82 3.21
N PRO A 133 -7.13 -8.97 2.58
CA PRO A 133 -6.90 -9.16 1.14
C PRO A 133 -7.72 -8.21 0.26
N SER A 134 -8.82 -7.66 0.79
CA SER A 134 -9.63 -6.65 0.11
C SER A 134 -8.87 -5.35 -0.16
N ILE A 135 -7.84 -4.99 0.61
CA ILE A 135 -7.01 -3.79 0.38
C ILE A 135 -6.37 -3.82 -1.02
N ARG A 136 -5.68 -4.92 -1.34
CA ARG A 136 -5.06 -5.10 -2.66
C ARG A 136 -6.11 -5.08 -3.77
N LYS A 137 -7.27 -5.69 -3.53
CA LYS A 137 -8.39 -5.70 -4.49
C LYS A 137 -8.95 -4.29 -4.76
N MET A 138 -9.05 -3.45 -3.73
CA MET A 138 -9.48 -2.04 -3.87
C MET A 138 -8.48 -1.25 -4.72
N PHE A 139 -7.18 -1.30 -4.41
CA PHE A 139 -6.16 -0.64 -5.22
C PHE A 139 -6.19 -1.09 -6.68
N ARG A 140 -6.25 -2.42 -6.90
CA ARG A 140 -6.37 -3.00 -8.23
C ARG A 140 -7.53 -2.40 -9.02
N ARG A 141 -8.74 -2.44 -8.45
CA ARG A 141 -9.95 -1.92 -9.09
C ARG A 141 -9.81 -0.44 -9.43
N LYS A 142 -9.33 0.39 -8.50
CA LYS A 142 -9.17 1.83 -8.74
C LYS A 142 -8.17 2.10 -9.87
N PHE A 143 -7.05 1.39 -9.91
CA PHE A 143 -6.09 1.56 -11.00
C PHE A 143 -6.61 1.05 -12.34
N ASP A 144 -7.33 -0.07 -12.35
CA ASP A 144 -7.99 -0.56 -13.57
C ASP A 144 -9.03 0.46 -14.08
N GLU A 145 -9.84 1.06 -13.19
CA GLU A 145 -10.82 2.12 -13.51
C GLU A 145 -10.16 3.39 -14.09
N ILE A 146 -9.08 3.88 -13.46
CA ILE A 146 -8.33 5.04 -13.96
C ILE A 146 -7.70 4.72 -15.32
N PHE A 147 -7.06 3.56 -15.46
CA PHE A 147 -6.41 3.15 -16.69
C PHE A 147 -7.42 3.00 -17.85
N GLU A 148 -8.62 2.48 -17.56
CA GLU A 148 -9.74 2.44 -18.49
C GLU A 148 -10.20 3.84 -18.91
N SER A 149 -10.35 4.77 -17.96
CA SER A 149 -10.73 6.16 -18.25
C SER A 149 -9.69 6.90 -19.10
N CYS A 150 -8.42 6.48 -19.05
CA CYS A 150 -7.34 7.00 -19.88
C CYS A 150 -7.25 6.30 -21.27
N GLY A 151 -8.16 5.38 -21.57
CA GLY A 151 -8.16 4.66 -22.86
C GLY A 151 -7.11 3.55 -22.96
N LYS A 152 -6.56 3.09 -21.83
CA LYS A 152 -5.54 2.02 -21.76
C LYS A 152 -4.23 2.33 -22.51
N ASN A 153 -3.96 3.60 -22.79
CA ASN A 153 -2.70 4.04 -23.37
C ASN A 153 -1.69 4.34 -22.26
N ILE A 154 -0.44 3.92 -22.44
CA ILE A 154 0.63 4.17 -21.46
C ILE A 154 1.47 5.34 -21.99
N ASP A 155 1.11 6.53 -21.54
CA ASP A 155 1.79 7.79 -21.84
C ASP A 155 2.03 8.60 -20.55
N PRO A 156 2.82 9.69 -20.59
CA PRO A 156 3.14 10.46 -19.39
C PRO A 156 1.90 11.00 -18.67
N LYS A 157 0.87 11.39 -19.44
CA LYS A 157 -0.39 11.89 -18.89
C LYS A 157 -1.13 10.82 -18.09
N THR A 158 -1.19 9.60 -18.61
CA THR A 158 -1.80 8.45 -17.92
C THR A 158 -1.03 8.11 -16.66
N ILE A 159 0.30 8.17 -16.70
CA ILE A 159 1.14 8.00 -15.50
C ILE A 159 0.82 9.06 -14.43
N ASP A 160 0.73 10.33 -14.82
CA ASP A 160 0.42 11.41 -13.89
C ASP A 160 -0.97 11.23 -13.25
N GLU A 161 -1.97 10.83 -14.03
CA GLU A 161 -3.32 10.52 -13.51
C GLU A 161 -3.32 9.30 -12.58
N MET A 162 -2.58 8.25 -12.91
CA MET A 162 -2.43 7.05 -12.05
C MET A 162 -1.72 7.40 -10.73
N ASN A 163 -0.68 8.23 -10.78
CA ASN A 163 0.03 8.72 -9.60
C ASN A 163 -0.87 9.62 -8.74
N HIS A 164 -1.64 10.52 -9.35
CA HIS A 164 -2.61 11.35 -8.65
C HIS A 164 -3.72 10.51 -8.02
N GLY A 165 -4.19 9.51 -8.75
CA GLY A 165 -5.13 8.50 -8.26
C GLY A 165 -4.57 7.73 -7.06
N HIS A 166 -3.30 7.31 -7.10
CA HIS A 166 -2.62 6.67 -5.98
C HIS A 166 -2.56 7.60 -4.76
N LEU A 167 -2.14 8.85 -4.93
CA LEU A 167 -2.07 9.83 -3.84
C LEU A 167 -3.46 10.13 -3.24
N LYS A 168 -4.51 10.21 -4.06
CA LYS A 168 -5.89 10.32 -3.57
C LYS A 168 -6.37 9.06 -2.86
N THR A 169 -6.04 7.90 -3.39
CA THR A 169 -6.41 6.60 -2.80
C THR A 169 -5.65 6.35 -1.50
N GLN A 170 -4.45 6.93 -1.30
CA GLN A 170 -3.78 6.97 -0.01
C GLN A 170 -4.45 7.91 0.99
N LYS A 171 -5.04 9.02 0.52
CA LYS A 171 -5.80 9.95 1.38
C LYS A 171 -7.14 9.39 1.86
N PHE A 172 -7.73 8.42 1.16
CA PHE A 172 -9.00 7.77 1.55
C PHE A 172 -8.91 6.87 2.83
N PRO A 173 -7.86 6.04 3.05
CA PRO A 173 -7.67 5.29 4.30
C PRO A 173 -7.04 6.12 5.43
N GLU A 174 -6.48 7.31 5.16
CA GLU A 174 -5.91 8.18 6.19
C GLU A 174 -6.95 8.81 7.13
N TYR A 175 -8.25 8.72 6.84
CA TYR A 175 -9.28 9.21 7.79
C TYR A 175 -10.05 8.11 8.52
N GLN A 176 -10.01 6.85 8.07
CA GLN A 176 -10.70 5.74 8.75
C GLN A 176 -9.74 4.70 9.32
N ALA A 177 -8.67 4.32 8.61
CA ALA A 177 -7.62 3.47 9.18
C ALA A 177 -6.76 4.24 10.18
N PHE A 178 -6.47 5.53 9.93
CA PHE A 178 -5.84 6.40 10.92
C PHE A 178 -6.78 6.73 12.10
N GLN A 179 -8.10 6.85 11.88
CA GLN A 179 -9.06 6.93 12.98
C GLN A 179 -9.25 5.62 13.71
N ALA A 180 -9.10 4.46 13.05
CA ALA A 180 -9.07 3.16 13.70
C ALA A 180 -7.80 3.04 14.54
N VAL A 181 -6.64 3.41 14.00
CA VAL A 181 -5.36 3.47 14.72
C VAL A 181 -5.39 4.51 15.86
N GLU A 182 -6.01 5.67 15.70
CA GLU A 182 -6.20 6.69 16.75
C GLU A 182 -7.27 6.26 17.78
N LYS A 183 -8.35 5.59 17.37
CA LYS A 183 -9.34 4.99 18.28
C LYS A 183 -8.71 3.87 19.09
N ILE A 184 -7.87 3.04 18.46
CA ILE A 184 -7.07 2.00 19.11
C ILE A 184 -6.04 2.63 20.05
N ARG A 185 -5.33 3.71 19.64
CA ARG A 185 -4.41 4.46 20.49
C ARG A 185 -5.13 5.00 21.73
N LYS A 186 -6.29 5.62 21.56
CA LYS A 186 -7.12 6.17 22.66
C LYS A 186 -7.74 5.08 23.55
N ALA A 187 -8.09 3.92 23.00
CA ALA A 187 -8.67 2.81 23.75
C ALA A 187 -7.61 2.00 24.52
N VAL A 188 -6.39 1.88 23.99
CA VAL A 188 -5.28 1.13 24.60
C VAL A 188 -4.48 2.00 25.58
N PHE A 189 -4.49 3.33 25.41
CA PHE A 189 -3.86 4.29 26.33
C PHE A 189 -4.82 5.44 26.69
N PRO A 190 -5.73 5.25 27.66
CA PRO A 190 -6.68 6.30 28.04
C PRO A 190 -6.03 7.51 28.74
N SER A 191 -4.75 7.43 29.12
CA SER A 191 -4.03 8.52 29.80
C SER A 191 -2.52 8.33 29.68
N ILE A 192 -1.89 9.08 28.77
CA ILE A 192 -0.57 9.63 29.01
C ILE A 192 -0.76 11.14 28.80
N MET A 193 -1.10 11.84 29.89
CA MET A 193 -0.82 13.27 29.98
C MET A 193 0.70 13.44 29.90
N ILE A 194 1.17 14.33 29.03
CA ILE A 194 2.43 15.04 29.28
C ILE A 194 2.15 15.99 30.45
#